data_AF-A0AAF0PSA2-F1
#
_entry.id   AF-A0AAF0PSA2-F1
#
_cell.length_a   1.000
_cell.length_b   1.000
_cell.length_c   1.000
_cell.angle_alpha   90.00
_cell.angle_beta   90.00
_cell.angle_gamma   90.00
#
_symmetry.space_group_name_H-M   'P 1'
#
loop_
_entity.id
_entity.type
_entity.pdbx_description
1 polymer ?
#
loop_
_entity_poly.entity_id
_entity_poly.type
_entity_poly.pdbx_seq_one_letter_code
_entity_poly.pdbx_strand_id
1 'polypeptide(L)' 'KRFVEGFSSLSAPLTKLTKKITKFQWTKACEHSFQEQKDMLTSASALALPKGSEGYVVYGDAFGVGLGCHLM' A
#
# COMPACT_ATOMS: atom_id res chain seq x y z
N LYS A 1 6.22 -7.66 0.17
CA LYS A 1 4.86 -7.78 0.76
C LYS A 1 4.90 -8.67 2.01
N ARG A 2 5.56 -8.22 3.09
CA ARG A 2 5.68 -8.99 4.34
C ARG A 2 4.89 -8.38 5.50
N PHE A 3 4.36 -7.17 5.33
CA PHE A 3 3.72 -6.41 6.41
C PHE A 3 2.22 -6.67 6.56
N VAL A 4 1.56 -7.19 5.52
CA VAL A 4 0.11 -7.41 5.49
C VAL A 4 -0.16 -8.77 4.86
N GLU A 5 -0.68 -9.71 5.66
CA GLU A 5 -1.05 -11.05 5.22
C GLU A 5 -2.19 -10.98 4.19
N GLY A 6 -2.20 -11.85 3.17
CA GLY A 6 -3.24 -11.83 2.14
C GLY A 6 -3.19 -10.65 1.16
N PHE A 7 -2.28 -9.68 1.32
CA PHE A 7 -2.20 -8.52 0.42
C PHE A 7 -1.97 -8.90 -1.06
N SER A 8 -1.24 -9.99 -1.31
CA SER A 8 -0.94 -10.43 -2.66
C SER A 8 -2.15 -10.97 -3.43
N SER A 9 -3.04 -11.71 -2.76
CA SER A 9 -4.27 -12.23 -3.38
C SER A 9 -5.24 -11.10 -3.70
N LEU A 10 -5.40 -10.14 -2.80
CA LEU A 10 -6.22 -8.93 -3.03
C LEU A 10 -5.67 -8.05 -4.16
N SER A 11 -4.37 -8.09 -4.43
CA SER A 11 -3.77 -7.33 -5.54
C SER A 11 -4.06 -7.92 -6.92
N ALA A 12 -4.56 -9.16 -7.01
CA ALA A 12 -4.69 -9.87 -8.29
C ALA A 12 -5.56 -9.13 -9.33
N PRO A 13 -6.79 -8.63 -9.01
CA PRO A 13 -7.59 -7.89 -9.97
C PRO A 13 -6.91 -6.59 -10.43
N LEU A 14 -6.23 -5.88 -9.53
CA LEU A 14 -5.50 -4.65 -9.86
C LEU A 14 -4.27 -4.94 -10.74
N THR A 15 -3.54 -6.02 -10.45
CA THR A 15 -2.38 -6.45 -11.25
C THR A 15 -2.81 -6.88 -12.66
N LYS A 16 -4.05 -7.36 -12.83
CA LYS A 16 -4.58 -7.66 -14.16
C LYS A 16 -4.74 -6.40 -15.03
N LEU A 17 -5.00 -5.24 -14.42
CA LEU A 17 -5.15 -3.97 -15.14
C LEU A 17 -3.84 -3.45 -15.76
N THR A 18 -2.68 -3.87 -15.23
CA THR A 18 -1.36 -3.44 -15.71
C THR A 18 -0.73 -4.40 -16.72
N LYS A 19 -1.40 -5.53 -17.03
CA LYS A 19 -0.92 -6.49 -18.02
C LYS A 19 -0.95 -5.88 -19.42
N LYS A 20 0.09 -6.15 -20.22
CA LYS A 20 0.15 -5.74 -21.63
C LYS A 20 -1.09 -6.25 -22.37
N ILE A 21 -1.60 -5.43 -23.31
CA ILE A 21 -2.71 -5.80 -24.21
C ILE A 21 -3.99 -6.17 -23.43
N THR A 22 -4.20 -5.58 -22.25
CA THR A 22 -5.46 -5.69 -21.52
C THR A 22 -6.18 -4.34 -21.58
N LYS A 23 -7.46 -4.34 -21.96
CA LYS A 23 -8.29 -3.13 -21.90
C LYS A 23 -8.48 -2.77 -20.43
N PHE A 24 -8.11 -1.55 -20.05
CA PHE A 24 -8.36 -1.06 -18.70
C PHE A 24 -9.87 -1.00 -18.46
N GLN A 25 -10.36 -1.82 -17.53
CA GLN A 25 -11.75 -1.83 -17.11
C GLN A 25 -11.80 -1.93 -15.59
N TRP A 26 -12.27 -0.86 -14.96
CA TRP A 26 -12.44 -0.82 -13.52
C TRP A 26 -13.72 -1.59 -13.14
N THR A 27 -13.55 -2.82 -12.69
CA THR A 27 -14.67 -3.69 -12.30
C THR A 27 -15.00 -3.52 -10.82
N LYS A 28 -16.18 -3.98 -10.40
CA LYS A 28 -16.55 -4.04 -8.97
C LYS A 28 -15.53 -4.81 -8.12
N ALA A 29 -14.92 -5.86 -8.69
CA ALA A 29 -13.84 -6.60 -8.02
C ALA A 29 -12.57 -5.77 -7.86
N CYS A 30 -12.25 -4.88 -8.82
CA CYS A 30 -11.12 -3.95 -8.69
C CYS A 30 -11.39 -2.93 -7.58
N GLU A 31 -12.59 -2.35 -7.53
CA GLU A 31 -12.97 -1.41 -6.48
C GLU A 31 -12.93 -2.05 -5.10
N HIS A 32 -13.53 -3.23 -4.93
CA HIS A 32 -13.53 -3.96 -3.67
C HIS A 32 -12.11 -4.23 -3.19
N SER A 33 -11.27 -4.79 -4.06
CA SER A 33 -9.87 -5.06 -3.72
C SER A 33 -9.09 -3.79 -3.40
N PHE A 34 -9.35 -2.67 -4.09
CA PHE A 34 -8.70 -1.40 -3.80
C PHE A 34 -9.13 -0.86 -2.43
N GLN A 35 -10.42 -0.97 -2.09
CA GLN A 35 -10.92 -0.52 -0.79
C GLN A 35 -10.37 -1.37 0.35
N GLU A 36 -10.41 -2.70 0.24
CA GLU A 36 -9.83 -3.59 1.24
C GLU A 36 -8.33 -3.34 1.43
N GLN A 37 -7.59 -3.06 0.35
CA GLN A 37 -6.18 -2.70 0.47
C GLN A 37 -5.95 -1.40 1.24
N LYS A 38 -6.76 -0.36 1.01
CA LYS A 38 -6.69 0.88 1.79
C LYS A 38 -7.00 0.62 3.26
N ASP A 39 -8.02 -0.17 3.54
CA ASP A 39 -8.44 -0.48 4.90
C ASP A 39 -7.33 -1.26 5.62
N MET A 40 -6.75 -2.29 5.00
CA MET A 40 -5.65 -3.05 5.60
C MET A 40 -4.38 -2.23 5.81
N LEU A 41 -4.06 -1.30 4.90
CA LEU A 41 -2.90 -0.42 5.04
C LEU A 41 -3.10 0.63 6.13
N THR A 42 -4.35 1.03 6.39
CA THR A 42 -4.68 2.01 7.43
C THR A 42 -4.99 1.37 8.78
N SER A 43 -5.38 0.08 8.82
CA SER A 43 -5.78 -0.64 10.04
C SER A 43 -4.65 -1.45 10.70
N ALA A 44 -3.60 -1.83 9.98
CA ALA A 44 -2.57 -2.74 10.49
C ALA A 44 -1.46 -2.03 11.31
N SER A 45 -0.77 -2.79 12.16
CA SER A 45 0.30 -2.39 13.10
C SER A 45 1.59 -1.85 12.45
N ALA A 46 1.54 -1.35 11.21
CA ALA A 46 2.66 -0.67 10.57
C ALA A 46 3.00 0.66 11.25
N LEU A 47 2.05 1.22 12.01
CA LEU A 47 2.21 2.38 12.89
C LEU A 47 2.42 1.95 14.36
N ALA A 48 3.16 0.86 14.60
CA ALA A 48 3.54 0.53 15.96
C ALA A 48 4.36 1.70 16.53
N LEU A 49 3.99 2.20 17.71
CA LEU A 49 4.79 3.19 18.41
C LEU A 49 6.18 2.59 18.63
N PRO A 50 7.24 3.19 18.10
CA PRO A 50 8.56 2.70 18.39
C PRO A 50 8.80 2.77 19.89
N LYS A 51 9.17 1.64 20.49
CA LYS A 51 9.54 1.54 21.91
C LYS A 51 11.05 1.35 21.97
N GLY A 52 11.78 2.40 22.33
CA GLY A 52 13.21 2.35 22.53
C GLY A 52 13.82 3.75 22.70
N SER A 53 15.02 3.80 23.25
CA SER A 53 15.86 5.00 23.29
C SER A 53 16.79 5.11 22.07
N GLU A 54 16.62 4.22 21.09
CA GLU A 54 17.41 4.20 19.86
C GLU A 54 16.92 5.29 18.90
N GLY A 55 17.83 5.82 18.08
CA GLY A 55 17.51 6.86 17.10
C GLY A 55 16.59 6.35 16.00
N TYR A 56 15.79 7.27 15.45
CA TYR A 56 14.84 6.99 14.37
C TYR A 56 15.42 7.34 13.00
N VAL A 57 15.10 6.52 11.99
CA VAL A 57 15.44 6.82 10.59
C VAL A 57 14.16 7.09 9.81
N VAL A 58 14.04 8.32 9.32
CA VAL A 58 12.91 8.75 8.49
C VAL A 58 13.36 8.81 7.03
N TYR A 59 12.58 8.17 6.16
CA TYR A 59 12.77 8.20 4.71
C TYR A 59 11.71 9.10 4.09
N GLY A 60 12.16 10.10 3.34
CA GLY A 60 11.28 11.02 2.63
C GLY A 60 11.51 11.01 1.13
N ASP A 61 10.44 11.14 0.34
CA ASP A 61 10.48 11.45 -1.07
C ASP A 61 9.64 12.72 -1.37
N ALA A 62 10.03 13.47 -2.41
CA ALA A 62 9.32 14.66 -2.84
C ALA A 62 9.17 14.64 -4.36
N PHE A 63 8.01 15.06 -4.86
CA PHE A 63 7.81 15.29 -6.27
C PHE A 63 6.97 16.54 -6.50
N GLY A 64 7.60 17.59 -7.05
CA GLY A 64 7.01 18.81 -7.65
C GLY A 64 6.05 19.63 -6.77
N VAL A 65 4.97 18.99 -6.33
CA VAL A 65 3.84 19.53 -5.58
C VAL A 65 3.55 18.76 -4.28
N GLY A 66 4.26 17.66 -4.00
CA GLY A 66 4.02 16.82 -2.82
C GLY A 66 5.28 16.26 -2.18
N LEU A 67 5.17 15.93 -0.89
CA LEU A 67 6.20 15.28 -0.05
C LEU A 67 5.54 14.09 0.67
N GLY A 68 6.20 12.93 0.65
CA GLY A 68 5.83 11.75 1.43
C GLY A 68 6.97 11.34 2.35
N CYS A 69 6.67 10.93 3.58
CA CYS A 69 7.66 10.42 4.54
C CYS A 69 7.14 9.15 5.22
N HIS A 70 8.03 8.21 5.51
CA HIS A 70 7.74 7.05 6.37
C HIS A 70 8.87 6.79 7.37
N LEU A 71 8.50 6.23 8.51
CA LEU A 71 9.38 5.83 9.59
C LEU A 71 9.55 4.31 9.54
N MET A 72 10.78 3.82 9.71
CA MET A 72 11.11 2.38 9.80
C MET A 72 11.44 1.97 11.23
#